data_AF-A0A427XT57-F1
#
_entry.id   AF-A0A427XT57-F1
#
_cell.length_a   1.000
_cell.length_b   1.000
_cell.length_c   1.000
_cell.angle_alpha   90.00
_cell.angle_beta   90.00
_cell.angle_gamma   90.00
#
_symmetry.space_group_name_H-M   'P 1'
#
loop_
_entity.id
_entity.type
_entity.pdbx_description
1 polymer ?
#
loop_
_entity_poly.entity_id
_entity_poly.type
_entity_poly.pdbx_seq_one_letter_code
_entity_poly.pdbx_strand_id
1 'polypeptide(L)'
;MATPARIQPARRTMLSEYETLKILRKMSPEFIPNAWLPDPTPGGRDYYFLQFIEGDMACKGGVWNPGFKTSLRDIATFAIQLASTPFRGIGSFHPSTAGNGGPDVSTDAPSVGPLLRLGAWMELEDAGPYRTSRDAYMAAINHRLLQIENGAIGDPAIWGPAYVSLLDVQDLIMGCDEFAVEGPTYITHGDQKGDIFLVRPDDTVAAFIDWEL
;
A
#
# COMPACT_ATOMS: atom_id res chain seq x y z
N MET A 1 32.08 -6.43 14.57
CA MET A 1 30.84 -5.66 14.41
C MET A 1 29.73 -6.66 14.11
N ALA A 2 28.65 -6.67 14.88
CA ALA A 2 27.52 -7.55 14.63
C ALA A 2 26.67 -6.94 13.49
N THR A 3 26.35 -7.73 12.47
CA THR A 3 25.40 -7.33 11.43
C THR A 3 24.03 -7.12 12.08
N PRO A 4 23.37 -5.97 11.90
CA PRO A 4 22.02 -5.77 12.43
C PRO A 4 21.10 -6.87 11.89
N ALA A 5 20.26 -7.42 12.76
CA ALA A 5 19.35 -8.49 12.37
C ALA A 5 18.37 -7.96 11.30
N ARG A 6 18.22 -8.68 10.19
CA ARG A 6 17.25 -8.33 9.13
C ARG A 6 15.85 -8.36 9.75
N ILE A 7 15.12 -7.25 9.66
CA ILE A 7 13.73 -7.20 10.09
C ILE A 7 12.94 -8.21 9.27
N GLN A 8 12.11 -9.03 9.93
CA GLN A 8 11.26 -10.01 9.24
C GLN A 8 10.29 -9.29 8.28
N PRO A 9 10.04 -9.84 7.07
CA PRO A 9 9.15 -9.22 6.08
C PRO A 9 7.77 -8.81 6.64
N ALA A 10 7.13 -9.70 7.40
CA ALA A 10 5.82 -9.44 8.02
C ALA A 10 5.83 -8.20 8.93
N ARG A 11 6.89 -8.02 9.73
CA ARG A 11 7.06 -6.84 10.58
C ARG A 11 7.22 -5.57 9.77
N ARG A 12 7.90 -5.63 8.62
CA ARG A 12 8.07 -4.46 7.74
C ARG A 12 6.74 -4.02 7.15
N THR A 13 5.91 -4.96 6.66
CA THR A 13 4.58 -4.66 6.16
C THR A 13 3.70 -4.04 7.24
N MET A 14 3.69 -4.62 8.45
CA MET A 14 2.95 -4.08 9.58
C MET A 14 3.38 -2.65 9.94
N LEU A 15 4.70 -2.38 9.97
CA LEU A 15 5.21 -1.04 10.27
C LEU A 15 4.87 -0.04 9.16
N SER A 16 4.90 -0.47 7.90
CA SER A 16 4.47 0.34 6.76
C SER A 16 3.00 0.70 6.87
N GLU A 17 2.13 -0.27 7.12
CA GLU A 17 0.70 -0.05 7.30
C GLU A 17 0.43 0.92 8.47
N TYR A 18 1.09 0.72 9.62
CA TYR A 18 0.97 1.61 10.77
C TYR A 18 1.33 3.06 10.43
N GLU A 19 2.40 3.28 9.68
CA GLU A 19 2.79 4.62 9.23
C GLU A 19 1.80 5.19 8.20
N THR A 20 1.32 4.39 7.26
CA THR A 20 0.25 4.76 6.34
C THR A 20 -0.97 5.26 7.12
N LEU A 21 -1.44 4.49 8.10
CA LEU A 21 -2.60 4.85 8.94
C LEU A 21 -2.39 6.16 9.70
N LYS A 22 -1.19 6.42 10.25
CA LYS A 22 -0.87 7.70 10.91
C LYS A 22 -0.97 8.88 9.96
N ILE A 23 -0.49 8.73 8.73
CA ILE A 23 -0.51 9.77 7.70
C ILE A 23 -1.95 10.03 7.27
N LEU A 24 -2.68 8.96 6.94
CA LEU A 24 -4.08 9.00 6.55
C LEU A 24 -4.97 9.60 7.64
N ARG A 25 -4.74 9.27 8.91
CA ARG A 25 -5.47 9.84 10.05
C ARG A 25 -5.28 11.35 10.18
N LYS A 26 -4.11 11.88 9.82
CA LYS A 26 -3.87 13.33 9.78
C LYS A 26 -4.64 14.01 8.63
N MET A 27 -4.80 13.32 7.50
CA MET A 27 -5.49 13.84 6.31
C MET A 27 -7.02 13.76 6.41
N SER A 28 -7.52 12.66 6.95
CA SER A 28 -8.93 12.26 6.93
C SER A 28 -9.36 11.61 8.25
N PRO A 29 -9.31 12.35 9.38
CA PRO A 29 -9.59 11.81 10.71
C PRO A 29 -11.03 11.28 10.88
N GLU A 30 -11.96 11.63 10.01
CA GLU A 30 -13.33 11.13 10.00
C GLU A 30 -13.46 9.70 9.45
N PHE A 31 -12.48 9.28 8.63
CA PHE A 31 -12.55 8.08 7.79
C PHE A 31 -11.52 7.00 8.15
N ILE A 32 -10.53 7.33 8.97
CA ILE A 32 -9.39 6.44 9.24
C ILE A 32 -9.34 6.07 10.72
N PRO A 33 -9.37 4.80 11.11
CA PRO A 33 -9.30 4.42 12.52
C PRO A 33 -8.00 4.89 13.17
N ASN A 34 -8.04 5.20 14.48
CA ASN A 34 -6.80 5.40 15.23
C ASN A 34 -6.01 4.08 15.31
N ALA A 35 -4.68 4.18 15.30
CA ALA A 35 -3.77 3.06 15.40
C ALA A 35 -2.75 3.26 16.52
N TRP A 36 -2.42 2.20 17.25
CA TRP A 36 -1.43 2.22 18.35
C TRP A 36 -0.44 1.07 18.19
N LEU A 37 0.85 1.40 18.10
CA LEU A 37 1.93 0.43 17.99
C LEU A 37 2.61 0.26 19.37
N PRO A 38 2.48 -0.90 20.03
CA PRO A 38 3.16 -1.17 21.30
C PRO A 38 4.66 -1.43 21.09
N ASP A 39 5.42 -1.35 22.19
CA ASP A 39 6.83 -1.73 22.19
C ASP A 39 7.01 -3.20 21.79
N PRO A 40 8.05 -3.53 20.99
CA PRO A 40 8.31 -4.90 20.60
C PRO A 40 8.63 -5.77 21.83
N THR A 41 7.95 -6.91 21.94
CA THR A 41 8.23 -7.91 22.98
C THR A 41 9.21 -8.95 22.43
N PRO A 42 10.37 -9.21 23.08
CA PRO A 42 11.33 -10.22 22.63
C PRO A 42 10.68 -11.60 22.49
N GLY A 43 10.75 -12.20 21.30
CA GLY A 43 10.11 -13.49 21.01
C GLY A 43 8.57 -13.45 20.93
N GLY A 44 7.97 -12.27 21.05
CA GLY A 44 6.54 -12.04 20.88
C GLY A 44 6.14 -11.98 19.40
N ARG A 45 4.82 -11.97 19.17
CA ARG A 45 4.27 -11.71 17.83
C ARG A 45 4.29 -10.21 17.54
N ASP A 46 4.38 -9.87 16.26
CA ASP A 46 4.20 -8.51 15.78
C ASP A 46 2.70 -8.19 15.69
N TYR A 47 2.28 -7.06 16.26
CA TYR A 47 0.92 -6.56 16.20
C TYR A 47 0.88 -5.05 16.46
N TYR A 48 -0.23 -4.43 16.07
CA TYR A 48 -0.64 -3.10 16.50
C TYR A 48 -2.16 -3.13 16.77
N PHE A 49 -2.67 -2.14 17.49
CA PHE A 49 -4.09 -2.03 17.79
C PHE A 49 -4.75 -1.03 16.85
N LEU A 50 -5.96 -1.36 16.40
CA LEU A 50 -6.84 -0.47 15.64
C LEU A 50 -8.06 -0.09 16.47
N GLN A 51 -8.53 1.14 16.29
CA GLN A 51 -9.80 1.59 16.82
C GLN A 51 -10.93 0.74 16.22
N PHE A 52 -11.79 0.21 17.07
CA PHE A 52 -13.02 -0.41 16.62
C PHE A 52 -13.96 0.65 16.04
N ILE A 53 -14.40 0.44 14.81
CA ILE A 53 -15.38 1.28 14.10
C ILE A 53 -16.62 0.42 13.82
N GLU A 54 -17.78 0.91 14.24
CA GLU A 54 -19.05 0.25 13.95
C GLU A 54 -19.46 0.50 12.48
N GLY A 55 -19.90 -0.56 11.82
CA GLY A 55 -20.36 -0.52 10.44
C GLY A 55 -20.30 -1.91 9.79
N ASP A 56 -20.97 -2.05 8.65
CA ASP A 56 -20.92 -3.24 7.81
C ASP A 56 -20.03 -2.99 6.59
N MET A 57 -19.42 -4.05 6.03
CA MET A 57 -18.67 -3.92 4.78
C MET A 57 -19.57 -3.45 3.64
N ALA A 58 -19.11 -2.48 2.84
CA ALA A 58 -19.84 -1.99 1.67
C ALA A 58 -20.08 -3.11 0.63
N CYS A 59 -19.16 -4.07 0.54
CA CYS A 59 -19.29 -5.26 -0.28
C CYS A 59 -18.92 -6.50 0.52
N LYS A 60 -19.75 -7.53 0.49
CA LYS A 60 -19.48 -8.82 1.13
C LYS A 60 -19.64 -9.94 0.11
N GLY A 61 -18.54 -10.62 -0.21
CA GLY A 61 -18.54 -11.70 -1.21
C GLY A 61 -18.97 -11.24 -2.61
N GLY A 62 -18.61 -10.02 -3.00
CA GLY A 62 -18.98 -9.44 -4.30
C GLY A 62 -20.38 -8.82 -4.36
N VAL A 63 -21.16 -8.91 -3.27
CA VAL A 63 -22.49 -8.30 -3.18
C VAL A 63 -22.38 -6.95 -2.49
N TRP A 64 -22.71 -5.89 -3.23
CA TRP A 64 -22.74 -4.52 -2.72
C TRP A 64 -23.98 -4.26 -1.87
N ASN A 65 -23.81 -3.51 -0.79
CA ASN A 65 -24.91 -2.95 -0.01
C ASN A 65 -25.75 -2.02 -0.93
N PRO A 66 -27.07 -2.18 -1.03
CA PRO A 66 -27.94 -1.30 -1.82
C PRO A 66 -27.77 0.19 -1.52
N GLY A 67 -27.40 0.53 -0.28
CA GLY A 67 -27.11 1.87 0.20
C GLY A 67 -25.81 2.50 -0.32
N PHE A 68 -24.92 1.72 -0.93
CA PHE A 68 -23.58 2.16 -1.35
C PHE A 68 -23.57 3.43 -2.22
N LYS A 69 -24.64 3.69 -2.97
CA LYS A 69 -24.76 4.93 -3.77
C LYS A 69 -24.64 6.20 -2.93
N THR A 70 -25.12 6.16 -1.70
CA THR A 70 -25.02 7.28 -0.75
C THR A 70 -23.56 7.49 -0.31
N SER A 71 -22.79 6.40 -0.20
CA SER A 71 -21.38 6.39 0.19
C SER A 71 -20.44 6.98 -0.87
N LEU A 72 -20.89 7.09 -2.14
CA LEU A 72 -20.06 7.60 -3.24
C LEU A 72 -19.52 9.02 -2.99
N ARG A 73 -20.30 9.88 -2.31
CA ARG A 73 -19.85 11.23 -1.97
C ARG A 73 -18.69 11.18 -0.97
N ASP A 74 -18.77 10.33 0.04
CA ASP A 74 -17.73 10.18 1.05
C ASP A 74 -16.45 9.58 0.45
N ILE A 75 -16.61 8.56 -0.42
CA ILE A 75 -15.49 7.97 -1.17
C ILE A 75 -14.79 9.00 -2.05
N ALA A 76 -15.55 9.81 -2.79
CA ALA A 76 -14.97 10.88 -3.59
C ALA A 76 -14.28 11.94 -2.73
N THR A 77 -14.87 12.30 -1.58
CA THR A 77 -14.27 13.26 -0.64
C THR A 77 -12.94 12.75 -0.11
N PHE A 78 -12.90 11.48 0.31
CA PHE A 78 -11.67 10.82 0.77
C PHE A 78 -10.61 10.78 -0.34
N ALA A 79 -10.97 10.37 -1.56
CA ALA A 79 -10.03 10.34 -2.68
C ALA A 79 -9.43 11.73 -3.00
N ILE A 80 -10.23 12.80 -2.91
CA ILE A 80 -9.74 14.18 -3.07
C ILE A 80 -8.77 14.55 -1.95
N GLN A 81 -9.05 14.15 -0.71
CA GLN A 81 -8.14 14.38 0.43
C GLN A 81 -6.80 13.67 0.21
N LEU A 82 -6.79 12.42 -0.27
CA LEU A 82 -5.55 11.71 -0.61
C LEU A 82 -4.76 12.41 -1.71
N ALA A 83 -5.45 12.86 -2.76
CA ALA A 83 -4.85 13.59 -3.87
C ALA A 83 -4.37 15.00 -3.50
N SER A 84 -4.73 15.52 -2.32
CA SER A 84 -4.36 16.87 -1.89
C SER A 84 -2.95 16.96 -1.28
N THR A 85 -2.35 15.83 -0.89
CA THR A 85 -1.02 15.79 -0.28
C THR A 85 -0.05 15.01 -1.16
N PRO A 86 0.79 15.69 -1.94
CA PRO A 86 1.77 15.02 -2.79
C PRO A 86 2.94 14.49 -1.98
N PHE A 87 3.49 13.37 -2.44
CA PHE A 87 4.72 12.76 -1.96
C PHE A 87 5.77 12.77 -3.07
N ARG A 88 7.01 12.46 -2.67
CA ARG A 88 8.11 12.25 -3.60
C ARG A 88 8.44 10.78 -3.65
N GLY A 89 8.24 10.19 -4.83
CA GLY A 89 8.56 8.80 -5.12
C GLY A 89 7.39 7.85 -4.97
N ILE A 90 7.55 6.64 -5.50
CA ILE A 90 6.57 5.56 -5.49
C ILE A 90 7.16 4.44 -4.64
N GLY A 91 6.45 4.07 -3.57
CA GLY A 91 6.90 3.09 -2.60
C GLY A 91 5.98 3.03 -1.40
N SER A 92 6.41 2.30 -0.38
CA SER A 92 5.68 2.18 0.89
C SER A 92 6.16 3.24 1.89
N PHE A 93 5.31 3.62 2.85
CA PHE A 93 5.74 4.49 3.93
C PHE A 93 6.57 3.72 4.94
N HIS A 94 7.61 4.35 5.47
CA HIS A 94 8.44 3.77 6.53
C HIS A 94 8.52 4.73 7.71
N PRO A 95 8.65 4.20 8.94
CA PRO A 95 8.90 5.03 10.11
C PRO A 95 10.14 5.86 9.82
N SER A 96 10.04 7.19 9.98
CA SER A 96 11.20 8.05 9.84
C SER A 96 12.26 7.54 10.80
N THR A 97 13.35 7.01 10.27
CA THR A 97 14.53 6.70 11.06
C THR A 97 15.07 8.04 11.53
N ALA A 98 14.66 8.46 12.72
CA ALA A 98 15.32 9.54 13.43
C ALA A 98 16.81 9.17 13.45
N GLY A 99 17.58 9.90 12.63
CA GLY A 99 18.93 9.48 12.28
C GLY A 99 19.77 9.30 13.53
N ASN A 100 20.52 8.22 13.56
CA ASN A 100 21.73 8.16 14.35
C ASN A 100 22.64 9.33 13.90
N GLY A 101 22.61 10.46 14.62
CA GLY A 101 23.75 11.38 14.74
C GLY A 101 23.82 12.65 13.86
N GLY A 102 22.72 13.16 13.30
CA GLY A 102 22.72 14.49 12.64
C GLY A 102 21.84 15.50 13.38
N PRO A 103 22.37 16.63 13.88
CA PRO A 103 21.57 17.66 14.52
C PRO A 103 21.01 18.60 13.45
N ASP A 104 20.15 18.12 12.57
CA ASP A 104 19.23 19.03 11.89
C ASP A 104 18.12 18.31 11.13
N VAL A 105 16.92 18.84 11.33
CA VAL A 105 15.64 18.52 10.69
C VAL A 105 15.02 17.16 11.05
N SER A 106 14.43 17.15 12.24
CA SER A 106 13.17 16.45 12.50
C SER A 106 12.10 16.98 11.53
N THR A 107 12.09 16.53 10.28
CA THR A 107 10.88 16.69 9.47
C THR A 107 9.92 15.60 9.89
N ASP A 108 8.80 15.97 10.53
CA ASP A 108 7.62 15.11 10.73
C ASP A 108 6.99 14.59 9.42
N ALA A 109 7.67 14.80 8.29
CA ALA A 109 7.26 14.31 6.98
C ALA A 109 7.55 12.81 6.90
N PRO A 110 6.55 11.99 6.58
CA PRO A 110 6.75 10.57 6.36
C PRO A 110 7.68 10.33 5.17
N SER A 111 8.57 9.35 5.28
CA SER A 111 9.47 8.97 4.20
C SER A 111 8.85 7.87 3.33
N VAL A 112 8.98 8.01 2.01
CA VAL A 112 8.67 6.95 1.06
C VAL A 112 9.93 6.11 0.87
N GLY A 113 9.86 4.83 1.21
CA GLY A 113 10.95 3.88 1.07
C GLY A 113 10.66 2.84 -0.02
N PRO A 114 11.30 1.66 0.03
CA PRO A 114 11.03 0.59 -0.91
C PRO A 114 9.54 0.22 -0.94
N LEU A 115 9.05 -0.13 -2.13
CA LEU A 115 7.72 -0.68 -2.33
C LEU A 115 7.73 -2.12 -1.81
N LEU A 116 7.05 -2.37 -0.69
CA LEU A 116 7.04 -3.70 -0.08
C LEU A 116 6.20 -4.69 -0.90
N ARG A 117 5.11 -4.20 -1.48
CA ARG A 117 4.14 -5.02 -2.19
C ARG A 117 3.46 -4.20 -3.28
N LEU A 118 3.15 -4.84 -4.41
CA LEU A 118 2.27 -4.27 -5.44
C LEU A 118 1.11 -5.25 -5.65
N GLY A 119 0.04 -5.06 -4.87
CA GLY A 119 -1.11 -5.98 -4.84
C GLY A 119 -0.76 -7.37 -4.26
N ALA A 120 -1.74 -8.27 -4.28
CA ALA A 120 -1.64 -9.55 -3.55
C ALA A 120 -0.53 -10.51 -4.03
N TRP A 121 0.09 -10.29 -5.18
CA TRP A 121 0.91 -11.31 -5.86
C TRP A 121 2.36 -10.91 -6.13
N MET A 122 2.77 -9.67 -5.81
CA MET A 122 4.11 -9.17 -6.11
C MET A 122 4.78 -8.65 -4.85
N GLU A 123 5.63 -9.49 -4.26
CA GLU A 123 6.57 -9.08 -3.22
C GLU A 123 7.83 -8.54 -3.90
N LEU A 124 8.20 -7.31 -3.58
CA LEU A 124 9.40 -6.68 -4.08
C LEU A 124 10.34 -6.47 -2.89
N GLU A 125 11.27 -7.40 -2.68
CA GLU A 125 12.26 -7.23 -1.62
C GLU A 125 13.13 -6.01 -1.92
N ASP A 126 12.98 -4.96 -1.11
CA ASP A 126 13.87 -3.80 -1.08
C ASP A 126 13.97 -3.00 -2.38
N ALA A 127 12.93 -3.03 -3.22
CA ALA A 127 12.93 -2.34 -4.51
C ALA A 127 12.21 -0.98 -4.45
N GLY A 128 12.89 0.08 -4.91
CA GLY A 128 12.43 1.47 -4.82
C GLY A 128 13.06 2.26 -3.65
N PRO A 129 12.56 3.47 -3.34
CA PRO A 129 11.43 4.14 -3.98
C PRO A 129 11.71 4.48 -5.44
N TYR A 130 10.69 4.42 -6.29
CA TYR A 130 10.81 4.72 -7.71
C TYR A 130 10.47 6.18 -8.00
N ARG A 131 10.99 6.71 -9.11
CA ARG A 131 10.71 8.09 -9.54
C ARG A 131 9.54 8.19 -10.50
N THR A 132 9.30 7.13 -11.27
CA THR A 132 8.27 7.07 -12.31
C THR A 132 7.42 5.82 -12.13
N SER A 133 6.17 5.86 -12.59
CA SER A 133 5.30 4.68 -12.61
C SER A 133 5.90 3.58 -13.48
N ARG A 134 6.56 3.96 -14.60
CA ARG A 134 7.27 3.01 -15.47
C ARG A 134 8.26 2.17 -14.67
N ASP A 135 9.16 2.80 -13.91
CA ASP A 135 10.17 2.08 -13.15
C ASP A 135 9.55 1.12 -12.13
N ALA A 136 8.50 1.57 -11.43
CA ALA A 136 7.81 0.77 -10.42
C ALA A 136 7.15 -0.48 -11.04
N TYR A 137 6.36 -0.30 -12.10
CA TYR A 137 5.70 -1.43 -12.77
C TYR A 137 6.69 -2.34 -13.49
N MET A 138 7.72 -1.79 -14.13
CA MET A 138 8.74 -2.59 -14.81
C MET A 138 9.52 -3.45 -13.82
N ALA A 139 9.86 -2.93 -12.64
CA ALA A 139 10.48 -3.72 -11.58
C ALA A 139 9.57 -4.88 -11.13
N ALA A 140 8.27 -4.61 -10.95
CA ALA A 140 7.28 -5.62 -10.57
C ALA A 140 7.12 -6.71 -11.64
N ILE A 141 6.97 -6.32 -12.91
CA ILE A 141 6.83 -7.23 -14.06
C ILE A 141 8.09 -8.08 -14.22
N ASN A 142 9.27 -7.46 -14.23
CA ASN A 142 10.54 -8.17 -14.39
C ASN A 142 10.78 -9.16 -13.24
N HIS A 143 10.45 -8.77 -12.00
CA HIS A 143 10.53 -9.69 -10.87
C HIS A 143 9.61 -10.90 -11.06
N ARG A 144 8.37 -10.69 -11.50
CA ARG A 144 7.42 -11.78 -11.73
C ARG A 144 7.82 -12.68 -12.89
N LEU A 145 8.29 -12.12 -14.01
CA LEU A 145 8.81 -12.89 -15.14
C LEU A 145 9.97 -13.79 -14.70
N LEU A 146 10.92 -13.24 -13.93
CA LEU A 146 12.04 -14.01 -13.38
C LEU A 146 11.57 -15.16 -12.47
N GLN A 147 10.53 -14.95 -11.66
CA GLN A 147 9.93 -16.03 -10.86
C GLN A 147 9.31 -17.13 -11.74
N ILE A 148 8.64 -16.78 -12.85
CA ILE A 148 8.08 -17.76 -13.80
C ILE A 148 9.21 -18.56 -14.46
N GLU A 149 10.24 -17.87 -14.96
CA GLU A 149 11.36 -18.48 -15.67
C GLU A 149 12.19 -19.42 -14.78
N ASN A 150 12.29 -19.09 -13.49
CA ASN A 150 12.95 -19.94 -12.50
C ASN A 150 12.07 -21.09 -11.99
N GLY A 151 10.83 -21.22 -12.47
CA GLY A 151 9.89 -22.23 -11.98
C GLY A 151 9.48 -22.04 -10.51
N ALA A 152 9.65 -20.83 -9.96
CA ALA A 152 9.27 -20.51 -8.58
C ALA A 152 7.74 -20.44 -8.40
N ILE A 153 7.02 -20.39 -9.50
CA ILE A 153 5.56 -20.38 -9.54
C ILE A 153 5.17 -21.73 -10.18
N GLY A 154 4.28 -22.49 -9.53
CA GLY A 154 4.01 -23.92 -9.79
C GLY A 154 3.55 -24.32 -11.21
N ASP A 155 2.25 -24.60 -11.39
CA ASP A 155 1.70 -25.21 -12.62
C ASP A 155 1.84 -24.34 -13.91
N PRO A 156 2.57 -24.82 -14.95
CA PRO A 156 2.72 -24.12 -16.22
C PRO A 156 1.40 -23.79 -16.93
N ALA A 157 0.33 -24.56 -16.71
CA ALA A 157 -0.98 -24.28 -17.29
C ALA A 157 -1.56 -22.95 -16.79
N ILE A 158 -1.13 -22.48 -15.61
CA ILE A 158 -1.56 -21.21 -15.03
C ILE A 158 -0.61 -20.08 -15.45
N TRP A 159 0.70 -20.33 -15.57
CA TRP A 159 1.68 -19.25 -15.81
C TRP A 159 1.95 -18.96 -17.28
N GLY A 160 1.69 -19.88 -18.21
CA GLY A 160 1.84 -19.61 -19.64
C GLY A 160 1.05 -18.36 -20.07
N PRO A 161 -0.27 -18.29 -19.79
CA PRO A 161 -1.06 -17.10 -20.05
C PRO A 161 -0.59 -15.86 -19.27
N ALA A 162 -0.15 -16.03 -18.02
CA ALA A 162 0.34 -14.93 -17.19
C ALA A 162 1.65 -14.32 -17.73
N TYR A 163 2.56 -15.16 -18.22
CA TYR A 163 3.83 -14.74 -18.81
C TYR A 163 3.59 -13.88 -20.06
N VAL A 164 2.76 -14.36 -20.99
CA VAL A 164 2.39 -13.59 -22.19
C VAL A 164 1.72 -12.28 -21.81
N SER A 165 0.78 -12.30 -20.86
CA SER A 165 0.10 -11.09 -20.39
C SER A 165 1.08 -10.07 -19.78
N LEU A 166 2.10 -10.53 -19.06
CA LEU A 166 3.13 -9.66 -18.49
C LEU A 166 4.01 -9.01 -19.57
N LEU A 167 4.33 -9.74 -20.65
CA LEU A 167 5.04 -9.18 -21.80
C LEU A 167 4.18 -8.13 -22.53
N ASP A 168 2.90 -8.40 -22.74
CA ASP A 168 1.98 -7.43 -23.36
C ASP A 168 1.87 -6.14 -22.51
N VAL A 169 1.76 -6.28 -21.18
CA VAL A 169 1.73 -5.13 -20.26
C VAL A 169 3.06 -4.39 -20.25
N GLN A 170 4.19 -5.10 -20.33
CA GLN A 170 5.51 -4.49 -20.46
C GLN A 170 5.59 -3.60 -21.70
N ASP A 171 5.16 -4.10 -22.86
CA ASP A 171 5.16 -3.35 -24.11
C ASP A 171 4.24 -2.11 -24.04
N LEU A 172 3.06 -2.24 -23.43
CA LEU A 172 2.15 -1.12 -23.21
C LEU A 172 2.77 -0.02 -22.33
N ILE A 173 3.42 -0.41 -21.23
CA ILE A 173 4.06 0.54 -20.31
C ILE A 173 5.26 1.24 -20.98
N MET A 174 6.05 0.49 -21.73
CA MET A 174 7.20 1.03 -22.46
C MET A 174 6.77 1.99 -23.57
N GLY A 175 5.64 1.72 -24.23
CA GLY A 175 5.04 2.57 -25.26
C GLY A 175 4.25 3.78 -24.74
N CYS A 176 4.00 3.88 -23.44
CA CYS A 176 3.23 4.98 -22.85
C CYS A 176 4.16 6.03 -22.21
N ASP A 177 4.24 7.23 -22.82
CA ASP A 177 5.11 8.31 -22.34
C ASP A 177 4.70 8.83 -20.96
N GLU A 178 3.40 8.80 -20.62
CA GLU A 178 2.88 9.25 -19.33
C GLU A 178 3.49 8.48 -18.16
N PHE A 179 3.81 7.19 -18.35
CA PHE A 179 4.44 6.38 -17.30
C PHE A 179 5.88 6.78 -16.99
N ALA A 180 6.59 7.43 -17.93
CA ALA A 180 7.95 7.94 -17.71
C ALA A 180 8.00 9.36 -17.14
N VAL A 181 6.85 10.02 -16.99
CA VAL A 181 6.81 11.37 -16.44
C VAL A 181 7.07 11.31 -14.94
N GLU A 182 8.09 12.02 -14.49
CA GLU A 182 8.25 12.32 -13.07
C GLU A 182 7.25 13.41 -12.66
N GLY A 183 6.64 13.24 -11.50
CA GLY A 183 5.63 14.17 -11.02
C GLY A 183 5.35 14.00 -9.53
N PRO A 184 4.39 14.77 -8.99
CA PRO A 184 3.85 14.49 -7.67
C PRO A 184 3.26 13.08 -7.65
N THR A 185 3.54 12.33 -6.59
CA THR A 185 2.90 11.05 -6.34
C THR A 185 1.88 11.21 -5.22
N TYR A 186 0.86 10.34 -5.20
CA TYR A 186 -0.24 10.42 -4.25
C TYR A 186 -0.48 9.06 -3.62
N ILE A 187 -1.10 9.04 -2.44
CA ILE A 187 -1.47 7.80 -1.79
C ILE A 187 -2.59 7.14 -2.58
N THR A 188 -2.43 5.86 -2.87
CA THR A 188 -3.49 5.00 -3.40
C THR A 188 -3.60 3.77 -2.53
N HIS A 189 -4.81 3.23 -2.41
CA HIS A 189 -5.05 1.94 -1.80
C HIS A 189 -4.55 0.83 -2.75
N GLY A 190 -3.70 -0.09 -2.28
CA GLY A 190 -3.20 -1.21 -3.10
C GLY A 190 -4.28 -2.26 -3.41
N ASP A 191 -5.34 -2.31 -2.60
CA ASP A 191 -6.45 -3.26 -2.73
C ASP A 191 -7.83 -2.60 -2.98
N GLN A 192 -7.97 -1.72 -3.98
CA GLN A 192 -9.24 -1.04 -4.26
C GLN A 192 -10.38 -2.02 -4.61
N LYS A 193 -11.04 -2.53 -3.59
CA LYS A 193 -12.19 -3.46 -3.63
C LYS A 193 -13.33 -2.87 -2.81
N GLY A 194 -14.45 -3.59 -2.70
CA GLY A 194 -15.61 -3.09 -1.94
C GLY A 194 -15.61 -3.43 -0.46
N ASP A 195 -14.77 -4.36 -0.03
CA ASP A 195 -14.65 -4.84 1.37
C ASP A 195 -13.72 -3.98 2.23
N ILE A 196 -13.01 -3.02 1.63
CA ILE A 196 -12.12 -2.08 2.33
C ILE A 196 -12.85 -0.88 2.96
N PHE A 197 -14.16 -0.76 2.73
CA PHE A 197 -14.99 0.31 3.29
C PHE A 197 -16.01 -0.25 4.29
N LEU A 198 -16.06 0.34 5.47
CA LEU A 198 -17.14 0.14 6.42
C LEU A 198 -18.20 1.22 6.20
N VAL A 199 -19.48 0.84 6.29
CA VAL A 199 -20.64 1.70 6.03
C VAL A 199 -21.56 1.66 7.25
N ARG A 200 -22.06 2.84 7.65
CA ARG A 200 -23.02 2.99 8.76
C ARG A 200 -24.44 2.62 8.33
N PRO A 201 -25.39 2.45 9.26
CA PRO A 201 -26.80 2.21 8.93
C PRO A 201 -27.48 3.31 8.10
N ASP A 202 -26.89 4.52 8.03
CA ASP A 202 -27.37 5.64 7.22
C ASP A 202 -26.71 5.71 5.83
N ASP A 203 -26.00 4.66 5.44
CA ASP A 203 -25.28 4.50 4.18
C ASP A 203 -24.10 5.47 3.97
N THR A 204 -23.63 6.15 5.03
CA THR A 204 -22.39 6.94 5.01
C THR A 204 -21.17 6.06 5.29
N VAL A 205 -19.99 6.47 4.80
CA VAL A 205 -18.76 5.73 5.06
C VAL A 205 -18.34 5.91 6.53
N ALA A 206 -18.18 4.79 7.22
CA ALA A 206 -17.69 4.71 8.58
C ALA A 206 -16.17 4.75 8.65
N ALA A 207 -15.49 3.95 7.81
CA ALA A 207 -14.04 3.91 7.74
C ALA A 207 -13.51 3.28 6.44
N PHE A 208 -12.24 3.57 6.13
CA PHE A 208 -11.41 2.89 5.14
C PHE A 208 -10.34 2.09 5.90
N ILE A 209 -10.26 0.79 5.65
CA ILE A 209 -9.40 -0.16 6.37
C ILE A 209 -8.54 -0.95 5.38
N ASP A 210 -7.69 -1.85 5.88
CA ASP A 210 -6.90 -2.81 5.07
C ASP A 210 -5.80 -2.15 4.21
N TRP A 211 -4.94 -1.34 4.85
CA TRP A 211 -3.92 -0.52 4.19
C TRP A 211 -2.54 -1.20 4.12
N GLU A 212 -2.52 -2.53 4.21
CA GLU A 212 -1.33 -3.37 4.25
C GLU A 212 -0.67 -3.60 2.87
N LEU A 213 -1.34 -3.20 1.78
CA LEU A 213 -0.89 -3.38 0.38
C LEU A 213 -0.40 -2.09 -0.27
#